data_AF-A0A956JMS8-F1
#
_entry.id   AF-A0A956JMS8-F1
#
_cell.length_a   1.000
_cell.length_b   1.000
_cell.length_c   1.000
_cell.angle_alpha   90.00
_cell.angle_beta   90.00
_cell.angle_gamma   90.00
#
_symmetry.space_group_name_H-M   'P 1'
#
loop_
_entity.id
_entity.type
_entity.pdbx_description
1 polymer ?
#
loop_
_entity_poly.entity_id
_entity_poly.type
_entity_poly.pdbx_seq_one_letter_code
_entity_poly.pdbx_strand_id
1 'polypeptide(L)'
;AGAAAAGPEAEVEAALLAARIASDEARRGEVRAWLGRAEAQLAAIESDEARAPYTARVLDQRAYALLHPEGGAAPALAEARALYAAIPEVGAPFVRFRRAHGLAYCAWRMGDTAAALTLAREACQHAGDGGLIRFRVMALDLIAHIDTTPAGDEARRRARSLAETIAHEDLL
;
A
#
# COMPACT_ATOMS: atom_id res chain seq x y z
N ALA A 1 11.28 1.79 -38.05
CA ALA A 1 11.01 0.75 -37.05
C ALA A 1 9.96 1.31 -36.10
N GLY A 2 8.74 0.79 -36.14
CA GLY A 2 7.68 1.24 -35.22
C GLY A 2 8.05 0.81 -33.81
N ALA A 3 7.93 1.72 -32.83
CA ALA A 3 8.04 1.35 -31.43
C ALA A 3 7.02 0.24 -31.16
N ALA A 4 7.47 -0.90 -30.64
CA ALA A 4 6.56 -1.95 -30.20
C ALA A 4 5.59 -1.33 -29.20
N ALA A 5 4.28 -1.52 -29.39
CA ALA A 5 3.28 -1.03 -28.47
C ALA A 5 3.62 -1.54 -27.06
N ALA A 6 3.50 -0.67 -26.06
CA ALA A 6 3.72 -1.06 -24.67
C ALA A 6 2.73 -2.18 -24.29
N GLY A 7 3.21 -3.22 -23.60
CA GLY A 7 2.35 -4.31 -23.12
C GLY A 7 1.35 -3.83 -22.06
N PRO A 8 0.29 -4.59 -21.77
CA PRO A 8 -0.77 -4.18 -20.85
C PRO A 8 -0.26 -3.82 -19.45
N GLU A 9 0.77 -4.51 -18.96
CA GLU A 9 1.44 -4.20 -17.69
C GLU A 9 2.03 -2.77 -17.67
N ALA A 10 2.67 -2.37 -18.77
CA ALA A 10 3.28 -1.04 -18.87
C ALA A 10 2.24 0.07 -18.93
N GLU A 11 1.08 -0.19 -19.54
CA GLU A 11 -0.01 0.77 -19.54
C GLU A 11 -0.63 0.96 -18.15
N VAL A 12 -0.83 -0.15 -17.42
CA VAL A 12 -1.32 -0.12 -16.03
C VAL A 12 -0.32 0.61 -15.13
N GLU A 13 0.98 0.33 -15.29
CA GLU A 13 2.04 1.01 -14.54
C GLU A 13 2.01 2.53 -14.78
N ALA A 14 1.93 2.94 -16.05
CA ALA A 14 1.87 4.36 -16.42
C ALA A 14 0.64 5.05 -15.79
N ALA A 15 -0.52 4.39 -15.80
CA ALA A 15 -1.73 4.92 -15.18
C ALA A 15 -1.61 5.01 -13.65
N LEU A 16 -1.03 4.00 -12.99
CA LEU A 16 -0.79 4.00 -11.54
C LEU A 16 0.22 5.07 -11.11
N LEU A 17 1.24 5.33 -11.92
CA LEU A 17 2.19 6.41 -11.69
C LEU A 17 1.51 7.78 -11.86
N ALA A 18 0.73 7.96 -12.92
CA ALA A 18 -0.02 9.20 -13.14
C ALA A 18 -1.02 9.46 -12.00
N ALA A 19 -1.70 8.44 -11.51
CA ALA A 19 -2.57 8.53 -10.33
C ALA A 19 -1.79 8.93 -9.07
N ARG A 20 -0.58 8.39 -8.87
CA ARG A 20 0.27 8.77 -7.73
C ARG A 20 0.70 10.23 -7.80
N ILE A 21 1.20 10.68 -8.96
CA ILE A 21 1.59 12.08 -9.17
C ILE A 21 0.40 13.02 -8.93
N ALA A 22 -0.77 12.68 -9.50
CA ALA A 22 -1.99 13.46 -9.28
C ALA A 22 -2.41 13.47 -7.80
N SER A 23 -2.18 12.37 -7.06
CA SER A 23 -2.45 12.33 -5.61
C SER A 23 -1.50 13.25 -4.82
N ASP A 24 -0.22 13.27 -5.18
CA ASP A 24 0.79 14.12 -4.52
C ASP A 24 0.52 15.61 -4.78
N GLU A 25 -0.05 15.94 -5.95
CA GLU A 25 -0.47 17.28 -6.34
C GLU A 25 -1.92 17.62 -5.94
N ALA A 26 -2.58 16.78 -5.14
CA ALA A 26 -3.98 16.93 -4.69
C ALA A 26 -5.03 17.06 -5.83
N ARG A 27 -4.75 16.52 -7.03
CA ARG A 27 -5.65 16.52 -8.20
C ARG A 27 -6.60 15.30 -8.19
N ARG A 28 -7.52 15.23 -7.22
CA ARG A 28 -8.41 14.06 -6.96
C ARG A 28 -9.24 13.60 -8.16
N GLY A 29 -9.75 14.56 -8.95
CA GLY A 29 -10.52 14.23 -10.15
C GLY A 29 -9.71 13.39 -11.13
N GLU A 30 -8.44 13.72 -11.28
CA GLU A 30 -7.50 12.99 -12.11
C GLU A 30 -7.06 11.68 -11.46
N VAL A 31 -6.87 11.64 -10.14
CA VAL A 31 -6.63 10.37 -9.42
C VAL A 31 -7.72 9.35 -9.77
N ARG A 32 -9.01 9.75 -9.69
CA ARG A 32 -10.13 8.85 -10.03
C ARG A 32 -10.08 8.42 -11.50
N ALA A 33 -9.80 9.34 -12.42
CA ALA A 33 -9.72 9.02 -13.84
C ALA A 33 -8.59 8.04 -14.15
N TRP A 34 -7.39 8.28 -13.61
CA TRP A 34 -6.23 7.42 -13.81
C TRP A 34 -6.41 6.03 -13.17
N LEU A 35 -7.00 5.96 -11.97
CA LEU A 35 -7.32 4.68 -11.34
C LEU A 35 -8.42 3.90 -12.08
N GLY A 36 -9.40 4.59 -12.68
CA GLY A 36 -10.38 3.96 -13.56
C GLY A 36 -9.74 3.37 -14.81
N ARG A 37 -8.77 4.09 -15.40
CA ARG A 37 -8.00 3.60 -16.55
C ARG A 37 -7.15 2.38 -16.20
N ALA A 38 -6.41 2.44 -15.10
CA ALA A 38 -5.58 1.33 -14.62
C ALA A 38 -6.44 0.07 -14.41
N GLU A 39 -7.61 0.20 -13.77
CA GLU A 39 -8.52 -0.93 -13.54
C GLU A 39 -9.06 -1.52 -14.84
N ALA A 40 -9.48 -0.70 -15.80
CA ALA A 40 -9.96 -1.19 -17.09
C ALA A 40 -8.89 -2.00 -17.83
N GLN A 41 -7.61 -1.62 -17.68
CA GLN A 41 -6.48 -2.29 -18.30
C GLN A 41 -6.04 -3.58 -17.58
N LEU A 42 -6.40 -3.77 -16.30
CA LEU A 42 -6.09 -5.01 -15.57
C LEU A 42 -6.65 -6.25 -16.26
N ALA A 43 -7.82 -6.14 -16.91
CA ALA A 43 -8.45 -7.25 -17.62
C ALA A 43 -7.63 -7.74 -18.83
N ALA A 44 -6.72 -6.90 -19.36
CA ALA A 44 -5.85 -7.26 -20.48
C ALA A 44 -4.59 -8.02 -20.04
N ILE A 45 -4.28 -8.07 -18.74
CA ILE A 45 -3.19 -8.90 -18.20
C ILE A 45 -3.75 -10.31 -17.97
N GLU A 46 -3.35 -11.30 -18.76
CA GLU A 46 -3.97 -12.63 -18.75
C GLU A 46 -3.68 -13.43 -17.47
N SER A 47 -2.45 -13.36 -16.97
CA SER A 47 -2.04 -14.11 -15.78
C SER A 47 -2.52 -13.45 -14.49
N ASP A 48 -3.23 -14.19 -13.66
CA ASP A 48 -3.64 -13.72 -12.32
C ASP A 48 -2.42 -13.38 -11.44
N GLU A 49 -1.33 -14.15 -11.57
CA GLU A 49 -0.08 -13.89 -10.86
C GLU A 49 0.54 -12.55 -11.30
N ALA A 50 0.56 -12.27 -12.61
CA ALA A 50 1.06 -11.01 -13.14
C ALA A 50 0.13 -9.84 -12.80
N ARG A 51 -1.19 -10.07 -12.75
CA ARG A 51 -2.21 -9.05 -12.44
C ARG A 51 -2.22 -8.66 -10.95
N ALA A 52 -1.94 -9.61 -10.06
CA ALA A 52 -2.12 -9.42 -8.61
C ALA A 52 -1.36 -8.21 -8.00
N PRO A 53 -0.08 -7.94 -8.33
CA PRO A 53 0.62 -6.75 -7.86
C PRO A 53 -0.05 -5.44 -8.30
N TYR A 54 -0.56 -5.38 -9.53
CA TYR A 54 -1.25 -4.20 -10.04
C TYR A 54 -2.62 -4.01 -9.39
N THR A 55 -3.38 -5.09 -9.22
CA THR A 55 -4.64 -5.07 -8.46
C THR A 55 -4.41 -4.55 -7.04
N ALA A 56 -3.37 -5.04 -6.35
CA ALA A 56 -3.03 -4.58 -5.01
C ALA A 56 -2.74 -3.07 -4.96
N ARG A 57 -2.06 -2.53 -5.98
CA ARG A 57 -1.77 -1.08 -6.08
C ARG A 57 -2.99 -0.23 -6.39
N VAL A 58 -3.86 -0.68 -7.30
CA VAL A 58 -5.13 0.02 -7.59
C VAL A 58 -5.97 0.12 -6.32
N LEU A 59 -6.13 -1.00 -5.60
CA LEU A 59 -6.91 -1.04 -4.37
C LEU A 59 -6.27 -0.19 -3.26
N ASP A 60 -4.94 -0.22 -3.10
CA ASP A 60 -4.21 0.61 -2.14
C ASP A 60 -4.38 2.11 -2.42
N GLN A 61 -4.21 2.56 -3.67
CA GLN A 61 -4.37 3.97 -4.02
C GLN A 61 -5.83 4.46 -3.86
N ARG A 62 -6.82 3.61 -4.13
CA ARG A 62 -8.23 3.91 -3.83
C ARG A 62 -8.48 4.03 -2.35
N ALA A 63 -8.00 3.06 -1.57
CA ALA A 63 -8.13 3.09 -0.12
C ALA A 63 -7.44 4.34 0.46
N TYR A 64 -6.26 4.71 -0.04
CA TYR A 64 -5.55 5.91 0.37
C TYR A 64 -6.39 7.18 0.18
N ALA A 65 -7.10 7.31 -0.95
CA ALA A 65 -7.99 8.45 -1.21
C ALA A 65 -9.18 8.52 -0.23
N LEU A 66 -9.71 7.36 0.18
CA LEU A 66 -10.78 7.27 1.20
C LEU A 66 -10.27 7.56 2.61
N LEU A 67 -9.01 7.22 2.90
CA LEU A 67 -8.37 7.43 4.20
C LEU A 67 -7.91 8.87 4.42
N HIS A 68 -7.71 9.62 3.34
CA HIS A 68 -7.21 11.01 3.35
C HIS A 68 -8.13 11.92 2.54
N PRO A 69 -9.40 12.10 2.96
CA PRO A 69 -10.36 12.93 2.24
C PRO A 69 -10.05 14.43 2.37
N GLU A 70 -10.62 15.24 1.48
CA GLU A 70 -10.45 16.70 1.49
C GLU A 70 -11.44 17.41 2.41
N GLY A 71 -11.17 18.70 2.67
CA GLY A 71 -12.12 19.58 3.36
C GLY A 71 -12.43 19.19 4.80
N GLY A 72 -11.56 18.40 5.44
CA GLY A 72 -11.74 17.93 6.81
C GLY A 72 -12.82 16.86 6.98
N ALA A 73 -13.29 16.25 5.89
CA ALA A 73 -14.22 15.14 5.98
C ALA A 73 -13.62 13.96 6.76
N ALA A 74 -14.48 13.15 7.39
CA ALA A 74 -14.02 11.97 8.12
C ALA A 74 -13.54 10.89 7.13
N PRO A 75 -12.43 10.18 7.43
CA PRO A 75 -11.98 9.03 6.64
C PRO A 75 -13.04 7.93 6.53
N ALA A 76 -13.24 7.37 5.34
CA ALA A 76 -14.16 6.25 5.11
C ALA A 76 -13.48 4.91 5.43
N LEU A 77 -13.21 4.67 6.72
CA LEU A 77 -12.43 3.52 7.21
C LEU A 77 -13.00 2.15 6.80
N ALA A 78 -14.33 1.99 6.86
CA ALA A 78 -14.97 0.72 6.52
C ALA A 78 -14.81 0.37 5.04
N GLU A 79 -14.96 1.36 4.16
CA GLU A 79 -14.80 1.20 2.70
C GLU A 79 -13.33 0.94 2.36
N ALA A 80 -12.39 1.67 2.97
CA ALA A 80 -10.96 1.42 2.80
C ALA A 80 -10.56 0.01 3.25
N ARG A 81 -11.09 -0.45 4.39
CA ARG A 81 -10.87 -1.81 4.88
C ARG A 81 -11.40 -2.87 3.90
N ALA A 82 -12.56 -2.63 3.29
CA ALA A 82 -13.12 -3.53 2.29
C ALA A 82 -12.21 -3.64 1.04
N LEU A 83 -11.64 -2.53 0.59
CA LEU A 83 -10.67 -2.53 -0.53
C LEU A 83 -9.42 -3.34 -0.19
N TYR A 84 -8.84 -3.15 1.00
CA TYR A 84 -7.68 -3.96 1.42
C TYR A 84 -8.04 -5.43 1.58
N ALA A 85 -9.25 -5.75 2.08
CA ALA A 85 -9.76 -7.12 2.18
C ALA A 85 -10.05 -7.77 0.81
N ALA A 86 -10.12 -6.99 -0.28
CA ALA A 86 -10.24 -7.52 -1.64
C ALA A 86 -8.88 -7.84 -2.29
N ILE A 87 -7.76 -7.37 -1.74
CA ILE A 87 -6.42 -7.75 -2.21
C ILE A 87 -6.20 -9.25 -1.95
N PRO A 88 -5.70 -10.05 -2.91
CA PRO A 88 -5.48 -11.49 -2.70
C PRO A 88 -4.67 -11.81 -1.43
N GLU A 89 -5.10 -12.84 -0.70
CA GLU A 89 -4.43 -13.28 0.54
C GLU A 89 -3.15 -14.08 0.26
N VAL A 90 -3.11 -14.75 -0.89
CA VAL A 90 -1.95 -15.52 -1.38
C VAL A 90 -1.30 -14.78 -2.55
N GLY A 91 -0.03 -15.11 -2.81
CA GLY A 91 0.74 -14.56 -3.92
C GLY A 91 2.08 -13.99 -3.48
N ALA A 92 2.66 -13.15 -4.34
CA ALA A 92 3.95 -12.54 -4.11
C ALA A 92 3.98 -11.76 -2.77
N PRO A 93 5.13 -11.72 -2.07
CA PRO A 93 5.26 -11.04 -0.77
C PRO A 93 4.73 -9.59 -0.77
N PHE A 94 4.89 -8.86 -1.87
CA PHE A 94 4.35 -7.51 -2.03
C PHE A 94 2.81 -7.45 -1.90
N VAL A 95 2.09 -8.38 -2.54
CA VAL A 95 0.62 -8.41 -2.52
C VAL A 95 0.13 -8.68 -1.10
N ARG A 96 0.73 -9.68 -0.44
CA ARG A 96 0.42 -10.04 0.94
C ARG A 96 0.73 -8.91 1.92
N PHE A 97 1.88 -8.25 1.74
CA PHE A 97 2.24 -7.05 2.50
C PHE A 97 1.17 -5.96 2.36
N ARG A 98 0.76 -5.63 1.13
CA ARG A 98 -0.20 -4.55 0.89
C ARG A 98 -1.54 -4.82 1.56
N ARG A 99 -2.03 -6.06 1.48
CA ARG A 99 -3.23 -6.50 2.20
C ARG A 99 -3.06 -6.32 3.71
N ALA A 100 -2.06 -6.97 4.30
CA ALA A 100 -1.88 -6.99 5.75
C ALA A 100 -1.65 -5.58 6.33
N HIS A 101 -0.80 -4.77 5.69
CA HIS A 101 -0.49 -3.42 6.14
C HIS A 101 -1.71 -2.49 6.10
N GLY A 102 -2.48 -2.53 5.01
CA GLY A 102 -3.70 -1.72 4.88
C GLY A 102 -4.79 -2.13 5.88
N LEU A 103 -4.97 -3.45 6.09
CA LEU A 103 -5.89 -3.96 7.11
C LEU A 103 -5.44 -3.58 8.52
N ALA A 104 -4.14 -3.63 8.82
CA ALA A 104 -3.58 -3.21 10.11
C ALA A 104 -3.87 -1.73 10.38
N TYR A 105 -3.63 -0.87 9.40
CA TYR A 105 -3.93 0.55 9.52
C TYR A 105 -5.42 0.80 9.79
N CYS A 106 -6.30 0.15 9.03
CA CYS A 106 -7.74 0.29 9.25
C CYS A 106 -8.17 -0.21 10.63
N ALA A 107 -7.68 -1.36 11.09
CA ALA A 107 -7.97 -1.90 12.41
C ALA A 107 -7.54 -0.92 13.53
N TRP A 108 -6.32 -0.37 13.41
CA TRP A 108 -5.80 0.62 14.36
C TRP A 108 -6.68 1.88 14.40
N ARG A 109 -6.99 2.44 13.24
CA ARG A 109 -7.83 3.65 13.14
C ARG A 109 -9.27 3.43 13.62
N MET A 110 -9.74 2.18 13.65
CA MET A 110 -11.03 1.78 14.20
C MET A 110 -10.96 1.39 15.69
N GLY A 111 -9.79 1.43 16.33
CA GLY A 111 -9.60 1.16 17.75
C GLY A 111 -9.33 -0.31 18.11
N ASP A 112 -9.21 -1.21 17.13
CA ASP A 112 -8.85 -2.61 17.37
C ASP A 112 -7.32 -2.79 17.35
N THR A 113 -6.69 -2.35 18.44
CA THR A 113 -5.24 -2.40 18.63
C THR A 113 -4.67 -3.82 18.53
N ALA A 114 -5.40 -4.82 19.05
CA ALA A 114 -4.93 -6.20 19.06
C ALA A 114 -4.86 -6.77 17.64
N ALA A 115 -5.93 -6.62 16.84
CA ALA A 115 -5.92 -7.05 15.45
C ALA A 115 -4.89 -6.26 14.64
N ALA A 116 -4.77 -4.95 14.88
CA ALA A 116 -3.82 -4.09 14.19
C ALA A 116 -2.37 -4.54 14.39
N LEU A 117 -1.97 -4.92 15.62
CA LEU A 117 -0.62 -5.40 15.89
C LEU A 117 -0.34 -6.75 15.23
N THR A 118 -1.30 -7.67 15.25
CA THR A 118 -1.16 -8.97 14.55
C THR A 118 -0.91 -8.74 13.07
N LEU A 119 -1.77 -7.97 12.40
CA LEU A 119 -1.68 -7.67 10.97
C LEU A 119 -0.41 -6.88 10.62
N ALA A 120 0.01 -5.92 11.46
CA ALA A 120 1.22 -5.14 11.20
C ALA A 120 2.49 -6.01 11.31
N ARG A 121 2.50 -6.99 12.22
CA ARG A 121 3.59 -7.98 12.34
C ARG A 121 3.63 -8.92 11.13
N GLU A 122 2.47 -9.37 10.65
CA GLU A 122 2.35 -10.15 9.41
C GLU A 122 2.87 -9.36 8.21
N ALA A 123 2.49 -8.08 8.09
CA ALA A 123 3.02 -7.19 7.06
C ALA A 123 4.55 -7.09 7.16
N CYS A 124 5.11 -6.86 8.35
CA CYS A 124 6.55 -6.81 8.58
C CYS A 124 7.27 -8.12 8.16
N GLN A 125 6.64 -9.27 8.42
CA GLN A 125 7.15 -10.58 7.98
C GLN A 125 7.14 -10.70 6.45
N HIS A 126 6.01 -10.42 5.79
CA HIS A 126 5.92 -10.48 4.32
C HIS A 126 6.91 -9.54 3.63
N ALA A 127 7.10 -8.33 4.16
CA ALA A 127 8.13 -7.43 3.65
C ALA A 127 9.55 -8.01 3.82
N GLY A 128 9.82 -8.66 4.96
CA GLY A 128 11.08 -9.36 5.20
C GLY A 128 11.34 -10.50 4.22
N ASP A 129 10.36 -11.39 4.05
CA ASP A 129 10.44 -12.55 3.15
C ASP A 129 10.66 -12.14 1.69
N GLY A 130 10.12 -10.99 1.29
CA GLY A 130 10.28 -10.43 -0.06
C GLY A 130 11.51 -9.54 -0.27
N GLY A 131 12.36 -9.33 0.75
CA GLY A 131 13.48 -8.38 0.65
C GLY A 131 13.03 -6.91 0.44
N LEU A 132 11.81 -6.59 0.83
CA LEU A 132 11.13 -5.31 0.57
C LEU A 132 11.47 -4.28 1.66
N ILE A 133 12.71 -3.79 1.69
CA ILE A 133 13.25 -3.01 2.82
C ILE A 133 12.39 -1.78 3.16
N ARG A 134 12.00 -0.96 2.18
CA ARG A 134 11.14 0.22 2.41
C ARG A 134 9.80 -0.15 3.04
N PHE A 135 9.19 -1.23 2.58
CA PHE A 135 7.92 -1.72 3.12
C PHE A 135 8.07 -2.26 4.54
N ARG A 136 9.22 -2.86 4.85
CA ARG A 136 9.55 -3.30 6.20
C ARG A 136 9.67 -2.13 7.17
N VAL A 137 10.29 -1.03 6.74
CA VAL A 137 10.32 0.23 7.52
C VAL A 137 8.90 0.69 7.82
N MET A 138 8.04 0.81 6.80
CA MET A 138 6.65 1.24 6.97
C MET A 138 5.86 0.36 7.97
N ALA A 139 6.00 -0.97 7.91
CA ALA A 139 5.32 -1.85 8.86
C ALA A 139 5.86 -1.71 10.28
N LEU A 140 7.18 -1.53 10.46
CA LEU A 140 7.78 -1.29 11.78
C LEU A 140 7.32 0.05 12.36
N ASP A 141 7.22 1.09 11.53
CA ASP A 141 6.67 2.37 11.95
C ASP A 141 5.22 2.24 12.37
N LEU A 142 4.39 1.52 11.61
CA LEU A 142 3.01 1.27 12.00
C LEU A 142 2.93 0.52 13.34
N ILE A 143 3.74 -0.51 13.56
CA ILE A 143 3.84 -1.20 14.87
C ILE A 143 4.18 -0.20 15.97
N ALA A 144 5.17 0.69 15.76
CA ALA A 144 5.59 1.67 16.74
C ALA A 144 4.54 2.78 17.01
N HIS A 145 3.59 3.01 16.09
CA HIS A 145 2.46 3.91 16.33
C HIS A 145 1.35 3.22 17.13
N ILE A 146 1.17 1.92 16.97
CA ILE A 146 0.13 1.14 17.65
C ILE A 146 0.58 0.71 19.05
N ASP A 147 1.82 0.26 19.20
CA ASP A 147 2.40 -0.27 20.44
C ASP A 147 3.21 0.83 21.16
N THR A 148 2.74 1.28 22.31
CA THR A 148 3.43 2.29 23.14
C THR A 148 4.30 1.66 24.23
N THR A 149 4.50 0.34 24.20
CA THR A 149 5.36 -0.39 25.14
C THR A 149 6.82 -0.43 24.65
N PRO A 150 7.78 -0.99 25.42
CA PRO A 150 9.15 -1.15 24.96
C PRO A 150 9.29 -1.94 23.64
N ALA A 151 8.32 -2.78 23.29
CA ALA A 151 8.30 -3.48 22.01
C ALA A 151 8.08 -2.52 20.82
N GLY A 152 7.25 -1.49 21.00
CA GLY A 152 7.07 -0.41 20.02
C GLY A 152 8.32 0.45 19.86
N ASP A 153 9.02 0.75 20.96
CA ASP A 153 10.29 1.47 20.91
C ASP A 153 11.37 0.70 20.15
N GLU A 154 11.41 -0.62 20.32
CA GLU A 154 12.29 -1.50 19.54
C GLU A 154 11.92 -1.50 18.06
N ALA A 155 10.62 -1.58 17.72
CA ALA A 155 10.17 -1.47 16.34
C ALA A 155 10.64 -0.15 15.70
N ARG A 156 10.50 0.97 16.44
CA ARG A 156 10.95 2.30 16.00
C ARG A 156 12.47 2.38 15.79
N ARG A 157 13.27 1.82 16.70
CA ARG A 157 14.74 1.74 16.55
C ARG A 157 15.12 0.99 15.28
N ARG A 158 14.48 -0.16 15.04
CA ARG A 158 14.73 -0.98 13.86
C ARG A 158 14.33 -0.28 12.57
N ALA A 159 13.20 0.42 12.57
CA ALA A 159 12.75 1.21 11.41
C ALA A 159 13.81 2.26 11.03
N ARG A 160 14.29 3.04 12.00
CA ARG A 160 15.36 4.04 11.77
C ARG A 160 16.65 3.42 11.24
N SER A 161 17.13 2.34 11.87
CA SER A 161 18.36 1.67 11.42
C SER A 161 18.25 1.16 9.97
N LEU A 162 17.08 0.63 9.58
CA LEU A 162 16.82 0.22 8.21
C LEU A 162 16.74 1.42 7.25
N ALA A 163 16.09 2.50 7.64
CA ALA A 163 15.98 3.74 6.84
C ALA A 163 17.37 4.37 6.58
N GLU A 164 18.24 4.41 7.59
CA GLU A 164 19.63 4.86 7.47
C GLU A 164 20.42 4.01 6.47
N THR A 165 20.21 2.69 6.48
CA THR A 165 20.90 1.75 5.58
C THR A 165 20.58 2.01 4.11
N ILE A 166 19.35 2.44 3.80
CA ILE A 166 18.90 2.69 2.42
C ILE A 166 19.05 4.15 1.99
N ALA A 167 19.72 5.00 2.80
CA ALA A 167 19.97 6.42 2.54
C ALA A 167 18.72 7.20 2.07
N HIS A 168 17.55 6.83 2.60
CA HIS A 168 16.28 7.34 2.10
C HIS A 168 15.79 8.50 2.96
N GLU A 169 15.98 9.73 2.49
CA GLU A 169 15.65 10.97 3.22
C GLU A 169 14.16 11.06 3.61
N ASP A 170 13.22 10.57 2.78
CA ASP A 170 11.78 10.63 3.08
C ASP A 170 11.26 9.63 4.16
N LEU A 171 12.13 8.82 4.76
CA LEU A 171 11.76 7.79 5.75
C LEU A 171 12.43 7.99 7.13
N LEU A 172 13.19 9.09 7.28
CA LEU A 172 13.83 9.50 8.53
C LEU A 172 13.01 10.60 9.22
#